data_AF-A0A6C0IX89-F1
#
_entry.id   AF-A0A6C0IX89-F1
#
_cell.length_a   1.000
_cell.length_b   1.000
_cell.length_c   1.000
_cell.angle_alpha   90.00
_cell.angle_beta   90.00
_cell.angle_gamma   90.00
#
_symmetry.space_group_name_H-M   'P 1'
#
loop_
_entity.id
_entity.type
_entity.pdbx_description
1 polymer ?
#
loop_
_entity_poly.entity_id
_entity_poly.type
_entity_poly.pdbx_seq_one_letter_code
_entity_poly.pdbx_strand_id
1 'polypeptide(L)'
;MGNWYSCAMGSDKCECSGDKDCKDNKYCNTTTKKCTAPCTADGDCVKDKEYCDTTTKKCVASCAIDKDCVKDKEYCNTTSKKCMPNCAADSDCVKDKEYCDTTAKKCAIKRQEPAQKFGTAVDQWSGQPFTFQCDQTSDDYVTEVYGKSGPYMSTLGVKCKSGKVHAPKTGQGTEYTKSCTSGFAKVTGGAASGVDGLHFFCNDTPLGKVGGGGGSAFTYACPAGQKVSRIDGVSNDNFLGSIGFSCS
;
A
#
# COMPACT_ATOMS: atom_id res chain seq x y z
N MET A 1 25.32 -48.88 24.42
CA MET A 1 26.13 -48.44 23.26
C MET A 1 26.00 -46.92 23.16
N GLY A 2 26.91 -46.18 23.81
CA GLY A 2 26.93 -44.72 23.76
C GLY A 2 28.06 -44.28 22.82
N ASN A 3 27.70 -43.73 21.66
CA ASN A 3 28.67 -43.17 20.72
C ASN A 3 29.04 -41.76 21.20
N TRP A 4 30.15 -41.66 21.92
CA TRP A 4 30.78 -40.38 22.28
C TRP A 4 31.63 -39.91 21.10
N TYR A 5 31.03 -39.20 20.15
CA TYR A 5 31.79 -38.51 19.12
C TYR A 5 32.52 -37.31 19.74
N SER A 6 33.84 -37.35 19.64
CA SER A 6 34.77 -36.33 20.12
C SER A 6 34.61 -35.03 19.32
N CYS A 7 34.13 -33.97 19.97
CA CYS A 7 34.26 -32.62 19.43
C CYS A 7 35.66 -32.11 19.80
N ALA A 8 36.45 -31.71 18.81
CA ALA A 8 37.81 -31.24 18.98
C ALA A 8 37.90 -30.10 20.02
N MET A 9 38.90 -30.18 20.91
CA MET A 9 39.19 -29.13 21.88
C MET A 9 39.57 -27.85 21.12
N GLY A 10 38.62 -26.90 21.01
CA GLY A 10 38.83 -25.62 20.33
C GLY A 10 37.57 -25.10 19.62
N SER A 11 36.73 -25.99 19.11
CA SER A 11 35.47 -25.68 18.41
C SER A 11 34.27 -25.57 19.35
N ASP A 12 33.25 -24.79 18.95
CA ASP A 12 31.92 -24.73 19.58
C ASP A 12 31.42 -26.13 20.01
N LYS A 13 30.66 -26.24 21.10
CA LYS A 13 30.02 -27.52 21.46
C LYS A 13 29.23 -28.03 20.24
N CYS A 14 29.39 -29.30 19.86
CA CYS A 14 28.67 -29.86 18.70
C CYS A 14 27.14 -29.76 18.84
N GLU A 15 26.66 -29.68 20.08
CA GLU A 15 25.30 -29.33 20.41
C GLU A 15 25.26 -28.18 21.42
N CYS A 16 24.52 -27.12 21.11
CA CYS A 16 24.31 -25.98 22.00
C CYS A 16 22.95 -26.11 22.70
N SER A 17 22.90 -25.71 23.97
CA SER A 17 21.66 -25.64 24.77
C SER A 17 21.17 -24.20 24.95
N GLY A 18 22.07 -23.23 24.79
CA GLY A 18 21.80 -21.81 24.74
C GLY A 18 22.99 -21.02 24.17
N ASP A 19 22.81 -19.73 23.94
CA ASP A 19 23.81 -18.87 23.26
C ASP A 19 25.18 -18.87 23.95
N LYS A 20 25.21 -19.04 25.28
CA LYS A 20 26.45 -19.14 26.07
C LYS A 20 27.35 -20.33 25.72
N ASP A 21 26.81 -21.32 25.00
CA ASP A 21 27.56 -22.49 24.54
C ASP A 21 28.29 -22.24 23.22
N CYS A 22 28.05 -21.08 22.59
CA CYS A 22 28.59 -20.68 21.30
C CYS A 22 29.65 -19.57 21.46
N LYS A 23 30.77 -19.69 20.75
CA LYS A 23 31.85 -18.70 20.71
C LYS A 23 31.69 -17.75 19.51
N ASP A 24 32.57 -16.75 19.44
CA ASP A 24 32.72 -15.85 18.29
C ASP A 24 31.42 -15.12 17.88
N ASN A 25 30.63 -14.70 18.87
CA ASN A 25 29.33 -14.02 18.68
C ASN A 25 28.28 -14.83 17.90
N LYS A 26 28.42 -16.16 17.84
CA LYS A 26 27.39 -17.05 17.31
C LYS A 26 26.25 -17.21 18.33
N TYR A 27 25.07 -17.58 17.84
CA TYR A 27 23.94 -17.90 18.69
C TYR A 27 23.55 -19.37 18.55
N CYS A 28 22.88 -19.91 19.56
CA CYS A 28 22.41 -21.27 19.52
C CYS A 28 21.07 -21.35 18.78
N ASN A 29 21.04 -22.04 17.65
CA ASN A 29 19.79 -22.41 17.01
C ASN A 29 19.19 -23.58 17.83
N THR A 30 18.17 -23.28 18.62
CA THR A 30 17.56 -24.25 19.54
C THR A 30 16.83 -25.40 18.85
N THR A 31 16.51 -25.24 17.56
CA THR A 31 15.88 -26.26 16.71
C THR A 31 16.92 -27.26 16.20
N THR A 32 18.03 -26.78 15.64
CA THR A 32 19.10 -27.65 15.10
C THR A 32 20.14 -28.06 16.14
N LYS A 33 20.11 -27.42 17.32
CA LYS A 33 21.12 -27.50 18.38
C LYS A 33 22.53 -27.09 17.90
N LYS A 34 22.65 -26.25 16.86
CA LYS A 34 23.96 -25.81 16.34
C LYS A 34 24.21 -24.33 16.55
N CYS A 35 25.47 -23.99 16.82
CA CYS A 35 25.92 -22.60 16.85
C CYS A 35 25.92 -22.04 15.43
N THR A 36 25.14 -21.00 15.21
CA THR A 36 24.92 -20.37 13.90
C THR A 36 25.47 -18.94 13.93
N ALA A 37 26.05 -18.50 12.82
CA ALA A 37 26.51 -17.13 12.68
C ALA A 37 25.32 -16.16 12.78
N PRO A 38 25.51 -14.97 13.38
CA PRO A 38 24.49 -13.95 13.39
C PRO A 38 24.18 -13.50 11.96
N CYS A 39 22.92 -13.20 11.68
CA CYS A 39 22.52 -12.68 10.38
C CYS A 39 22.65 -11.14 10.36
N THR A 40 22.89 -10.60 9.16
CA THR A 40 22.90 -9.16 8.87
C THR A 40 21.85 -8.76 7.86
N ALA A 41 21.42 -9.69 7.02
CA ALA A 41 20.32 -9.54 6.07
C ALA A 41 19.59 -10.89 5.88
N ASP A 42 18.40 -10.85 5.28
CA ASP A 42 17.59 -12.05 5.03
C ASP A 42 18.31 -13.11 4.18
N GLY A 43 19.27 -12.70 3.33
CA GLY A 43 20.09 -13.60 2.53
C GLY A 43 21.03 -14.51 3.33
N ASP A 44 21.27 -14.20 4.62
CA ASP A 44 22.07 -15.03 5.52
C ASP A 44 21.27 -16.20 6.12
N CYS A 45 19.94 -16.19 5.93
CA CYS A 45 19.01 -17.16 6.51
C CYS A 45 18.51 -18.19 5.47
N VAL A 46 17.87 -19.27 5.93
CA VAL A 46 17.31 -20.26 5.00
C VAL A 46 16.20 -19.62 4.18
N LYS A 47 16.47 -19.42 2.88
CA LYS A 47 15.56 -18.82 1.93
C LYS A 47 14.16 -19.42 2.03
N ASP A 48 13.15 -18.55 2.02
CA ASP A 48 11.71 -18.86 2.08
C ASP A 48 11.22 -19.51 3.39
N LYS A 49 12.13 -19.84 4.34
CA LYS A 49 11.78 -20.44 5.64
C LYS A 49 12.09 -19.53 6.82
N GLU A 50 13.05 -18.63 6.66
CA GLU A 50 13.53 -17.76 7.72
C GLU A 50 13.77 -16.33 7.19
N TYR A 51 13.74 -15.36 8.09
CA TYR A 51 14.18 -14.00 7.84
C TYR A 51 15.15 -13.55 8.93
N CYS A 52 15.97 -12.55 8.63
CA CYS A 52 16.90 -12.00 9.60
C CYS A 52 16.17 -10.98 10.48
N ASP A 53 16.00 -11.28 11.77
CA ASP A 53 15.69 -10.26 12.75
C ASP A 53 16.96 -9.48 13.06
N THR A 54 17.11 -8.31 12.46
CA THR A 54 18.28 -7.44 12.62
C THR A 54 18.46 -6.91 14.03
N THR A 55 17.42 -6.95 14.87
CA THR A 55 17.48 -6.50 16.28
C THR A 55 18.22 -7.54 17.11
N THR A 56 17.83 -8.81 16.97
CA THR A 56 18.46 -9.93 17.69
C THR A 56 19.64 -10.54 16.94
N LYS A 57 19.80 -10.20 15.65
CA LYS A 57 20.74 -10.77 14.69
C LYS A 57 20.57 -12.29 14.51
N LYS A 58 19.34 -12.77 14.59
CA LYS A 58 19.00 -14.21 14.47
C LYS A 58 18.11 -14.46 13.26
N CYS A 59 18.32 -15.59 12.60
CA CYS A 59 17.35 -16.11 11.65
C CYS A 59 16.14 -16.66 12.40
N VAL A 60 14.98 -16.07 12.15
CA VAL A 60 13.70 -16.42 12.77
C VAL A 60 12.81 -17.05 11.71
N ALA A 61 12.03 -18.05 12.09
CA ALA A 61 11.08 -18.70 11.18
C ALA A 61 10.11 -17.68 10.57
N SER A 62 9.94 -17.77 9.25
CA SER A 62 8.95 -17.03 8.50
C SER A 62 7.57 -17.66 8.70
N CYS A 63 6.53 -16.85 8.60
CA CYS A 63 5.15 -17.32 8.68
C CYS A 63 4.52 -17.43 7.28
N ALA A 64 3.67 -18.44 7.09
CA ALA A 64 2.80 -18.57 5.92
C ALA A 64 1.35 -18.22 6.27
N ILE A 65 0.92 -18.56 7.49
CA ILE A 65 -0.42 -18.32 8.01
C ILE A 65 -0.36 -17.85 9.47
N ASP A 66 -1.43 -17.24 9.97
CA ASP A 66 -1.51 -16.75 11.36
C ASP A 66 -1.24 -17.84 12.42
N LYS A 67 -1.47 -19.12 12.08
CA LYS A 67 -1.19 -20.26 12.97
C LYS A 67 0.31 -20.53 13.18
N ASP A 68 1.18 -19.98 12.34
CA ASP A 68 2.63 -20.10 12.48
C ASP A 68 3.19 -19.12 13.52
N CYS A 69 2.38 -18.14 13.93
CA CYS A 69 2.75 -17.09 14.88
C CYS A 69 2.23 -17.40 16.30
N VAL A 70 2.68 -16.62 17.29
CA VAL A 70 2.20 -16.79 18.66
C VAL A 70 0.71 -16.49 18.71
N LYS A 71 -0.08 -17.56 18.92
CA LYS A 71 -1.55 -17.51 18.97
C LYS A 71 -2.02 -16.37 19.87
N ASP A 72 -2.99 -15.61 19.37
CA ASP A 72 -3.65 -14.47 20.04
C ASP A 72 -2.76 -13.24 20.31
N LYS A 73 -1.44 -13.32 20.07
CA LYS A 73 -0.49 -12.20 20.22
C LYS A 73 0.02 -11.65 18.91
N GLU A 74 0.04 -12.47 17.86
CA GLU A 74 0.63 -12.13 16.58
C GLU A 74 -0.24 -12.60 15.42
N TYR A 75 -0.03 -12.01 14.25
CA TYR A 75 -0.57 -12.46 12.97
C TYR A 75 0.53 -12.55 11.93
N CYS A 76 0.31 -13.35 10.88
CA CYS A 76 1.24 -13.45 9.79
C CYS A 76 1.01 -12.33 8.77
N ASN A 77 1.99 -11.44 8.61
CA ASN A 77 2.02 -10.54 7.48
C ASN A 77 2.49 -11.33 6.26
N THR A 78 1.55 -11.74 5.41
CA THR A 78 1.83 -12.60 4.25
C THR A 78 2.69 -11.95 3.17
N THR A 79 2.84 -10.61 3.18
CA THR A 79 3.69 -9.86 2.26
C THR A 79 5.14 -9.89 2.72
N SER A 80 5.40 -9.62 4.00
CA SER A 80 6.76 -9.65 4.56
C SER A 80 7.19 -11.02 5.09
N LYS A 81 6.24 -11.97 5.21
CA LYS A 81 6.39 -13.29 5.85
C LYS A 81 6.84 -13.23 7.31
N LYS A 82 6.51 -12.13 8.00
CA LYS A 82 6.86 -11.90 9.42
C LYS A 82 5.64 -12.01 10.31
N CYS A 83 5.81 -12.64 11.47
CA CYS A 83 4.83 -12.54 12.55
C CYS A 83 4.87 -11.12 13.12
N MET A 84 3.76 -10.40 13.00
CA MET A 84 3.60 -9.06 13.52
C MET A 84 2.72 -9.08 14.76
N PRO A 85 3.03 -8.28 15.80
CA PRO A 85 2.19 -8.19 16.97
C PRO A 85 0.78 -7.71 16.59
N ASN A 86 -0.22 -8.28 17.25
CA ASN A 86 -1.58 -7.74 17.21
C ASN A 86 -1.56 -6.35 17.82
N CYS A 87 -2.23 -5.40 17.18
CA CYS A 87 -2.34 -4.05 17.70
C CYS A 87 -3.59 -3.89 18.58
N ALA A 88 -3.47 -3.10 19.64
CA ALA A 88 -4.59 -2.61 20.43
C ALA A 88 -4.85 -1.12 20.16
N ALA A 89 -3.82 -0.37 19.78
CA ALA A 89 -3.89 1.03 19.40
C ALA A 89 -2.89 1.37 18.28
N ASP A 90 -3.07 2.52 17.64
CA ASP A 90 -2.17 3.02 16.59
C ASP A 90 -0.71 3.16 17.03
N SER A 91 -0.46 3.33 18.33
CA SER A 91 0.88 3.38 18.91
C SER A 91 1.65 2.07 18.79
N ASP A 92 0.94 0.95 18.56
CA ASP A 92 1.54 -0.38 18.43
C ASP A 92 2.01 -0.67 16.99
N CYS A 93 1.64 0.21 16.05
CA CYS A 93 1.97 0.10 14.64
C CYS A 93 3.11 1.05 14.24
N VAL A 94 3.68 0.87 13.03
CA VAL A 94 4.73 1.77 12.55
C VAL A 94 4.18 3.19 12.46
N LYS A 95 4.68 4.06 13.34
CA LYS A 95 4.26 5.46 13.43
C LYS A 95 4.29 6.11 12.05
N ASP A 96 3.26 6.91 11.77
CA ASP A 96 3.04 7.65 10.51
C ASP A 96 2.84 6.80 9.24
N LYS A 97 3.07 5.48 9.27
CA LYS A 97 2.85 4.59 8.13
C LYS A 97 1.68 3.64 8.30
N GLU A 98 1.30 3.33 9.54
CA GLU A 98 0.28 2.33 9.86
C GLU A 98 -0.66 2.82 10.96
N TYR A 99 -1.89 2.28 10.95
CA TYR A 99 -2.91 2.44 11.98
C TYR A 99 -3.37 1.06 12.44
N CYS A 100 -3.91 0.98 13.64
CA CYS A 100 -4.48 -0.25 14.15
C CYS A 100 -5.92 -0.40 13.65
N ASP A 101 -6.16 -1.42 12.83
CA ASP A 101 -7.53 -1.91 12.63
C ASP A 101 -7.92 -2.67 13.89
N THR A 102 -8.63 -2.00 14.80
CA THR A 102 -9.03 -2.56 16.10
C THR A 102 -10.05 -3.70 15.97
N THR A 103 -10.71 -3.84 14.82
CA THR A 103 -11.63 -4.95 14.54
C THR A 103 -10.83 -6.20 14.15
N ALA A 104 -9.87 -6.03 13.23
CA ALA A 104 -8.99 -7.12 12.82
C ALA A 104 -7.86 -7.41 13.83
N LYS A 105 -7.57 -6.45 14.71
CA LYS A 105 -6.38 -6.37 15.58
C LYS A 105 -5.06 -6.44 14.80
N LYS A 106 -5.04 -5.86 13.60
CA LYS A 106 -3.88 -5.86 12.69
C LYS A 106 -3.46 -4.44 12.36
N CYS A 107 -2.14 -4.23 12.28
CA CYS A 107 -1.62 -2.99 11.73
C CYS A 107 -1.90 -2.96 10.22
N ALA A 108 -2.62 -1.93 9.79
CA ALA A 108 -2.94 -1.65 8.40
C ALA A 108 -2.22 -0.37 7.99
N ILE A 109 -1.78 -0.27 6.73
CA ILE A 109 -1.10 0.93 6.25
C ILE A 109 -2.05 2.14 6.40
N LYS A 110 -1.58 3.21 7.06
CA LYS A 110 -2.25 4.51 7.14
C LYS A 110 -2.55 4.94 5.73
N ARG A 111 -3.83 5.11 5.45
CA ARG A 111 -4.29 5.67 4.18
C ARG A 111 -3.57 7.00 4.02
N GLN A 112 -2.82 7.18 2.94
CA GLN A 112 -2.51 8.54 2.52
C GLN A 112 -3.86 9.20 2.24
N GLU A 113 -4.24 10.17 3.07
CA GLU A 113 -5.24 11.15 2.65
C GLU A 113 -4.84 11.64 1.25
N PRO A 114 -5.80 11.87 0.34
CA PRO A 114 -5.48 12.37 -0.99
C PRO A 114 -4.53 13.54 -0.82
N ALA A 115 -3.31 13.38 -1.34
CA ALA A 115 -2.19 14.24 -0.94
C ALA A 115 -2.47 15.71 -1.28
N GLN A 116 -3.39 15.94 -2.23
CA GLN A 116 -3.93 17.23 -2.58
C GLN A 116 -5.41 17.08 -2.95
N LYS A 117 -6.27 17.92 -2.35
CA LYS A 117 -7.65 18.13 -2.80
C LYS A 117 -7.70 19.43 -3.61
N PHE A 118 -8.38 19.39 -4.74
CA PHE A 118 -8.56 20.52 -5.66
C PHE A 118 -10.04 20.91 -5.75
N GLY A 119 -10.31 22.21 -5.86
CA GLY A 119 -11.65 22.78 -5.74
C GLY A 119 -12.03 23.12 -4.29
N THR A 120 -13.03 23.97 -4.11
CA THR A 120 -13.56 24.28 -2.78
C THR A 120 -14.47 23.15 -2.29
N ALA A 121 -14.27 22.70 -1.04
CA ALA A 121 -15.24 21.84 -0.38
C ALA A 121 -16.58 22.56 -0.43
N VAL A 122 -17.56 21.91 -1.05
CA VAL A 122 -18.78 22.57 -1.48
C VAL A 122 -19.74 22.72 -0.30
N ASP A 123 -19.43 23.64 0.60
CA ASP A 123 -20.34 24.11 1.65
C ASP A 123 -21.58 24.81 1.05
N GLN A 124 -21.52 25.26 -0.22
CA GLN A 124 -22.63 25.92 -0.90
C GLN A 124 -23.57 25.02 -1.75
N TRP A 125 -23.28 23.73 -2.01
CA TRP A 125 -24.05 22.94 -3.01
C TRP A 125 -24.34 21.48 -2.68
N SER A 126 -24.53 21.14 -1.40
CA SER A 126 -25.11 19.85 -0.95
C SER A 126 -24.53 18.59 -1.61
N GLY A 127 -23.24 18.62 -1.95
CA GLY A 127 -22.58 17.52 -2.65
C GLY A 127 -22.42 16.28 -1.78
N GLN A 128 -22.55 15.11 -2.39
CA GLN A 128 -22.30 13.82 -1.74
C GLN A 128 -20.84 13.41 -1.95
N PRO A 129 -20.11 13.04 -0.89
CA PRO A 129 -18.76 12.53 -1.04
C PRO A 129 -18.76 11.25 -1.89
N PHE A 130 -17.66 10.99 -2.59
CA PHE A 130 -17.42 9.72 -3.26
C PHE A 130 -15.96 9.31 -3.12
N THR A 131 -15.73 8.01 -3.19
CA THR A 131 -14.40 7.41 -3.26
C THR A 131 -14.43 6.33 -4.32
N PHE A 132 -13.53 6.44 -5.28
CA PHE A 132 -13.18 5.37 -6.21
C PHE A 132 -11.85 4.79 -5.80
N GLN A 133 -11.83 3.49 -5.55
CA GLN A 133 -10.66 2.81 -5.03
C GLN A 133 -10.44 1.48 -5.75
N CYS A 134 -9.31 1.38 -6.43
CA CYS A 134 -8.77 0.12 -6.91
C CYS A 134 -8.26 -0.72 -5.73
N ASP A 135 -8.11 -2.02 -5.92
CA ASP A 135 -7.75 -2.93 -4.83
C ASP A 135 -6.40 -2.52 -4.22
N GLN A 136 -6.23 -2.73 -2.92
CA GLN A 136 -5.07 -2.23 -2.18
C GLN A 136 -3.78 -3.05 -2.42
N THR A 137 -3.71 -3.77 -3.53
CA THR A 137 -2.48 -4.44 -3.95
C THR A 137 -1.61 -3.42 -4.68
N SER A 138 -0.29 -3.55 -4.58
CA SER A 138 0.66 -2.65 -5.26
C SER A 138 0.59 -2.72 -6.80
N ASP A 139 -0.25 -3.59 -7.36
CA ASP A 139 -0.39 -3.79 -8.80
C ASP A 139 -1.79 -3.41 -9.34
N ASP A 140 -2.71 -2.92 -8.50
CA ASP A 140 -4.00 -2.42 -8.98
C ASP A 140 -4.06 -0.89 -8.98
N TYR A 141 -4.48 -0.34 -10.12
CA TYR A 141 -4.50 1.09 -10.39
C TYR A 141 -5.56 1.42 -11.45
N VAL A 142 -5.88 2.70 -11.56
CA VAL A 142 -6.86 3.19 -12.54
C VAL A 142 -6.27 3.09 -13.95
N THR A 143 -6.93 2.31 -14.80
CA THR A 143 -6.57 2.11 -16.22
C THR A 143 -7.51 2.84 -17.17
N GLU A 144 -8.70 3.20 -16.70
CA GLU A 144 -9.68 3.96 -17.48
C GLU A 144 -10.41 4.95 -16.60
N VAL A 145 -10.66 6.14 -17.16
CA VAL A 145 -11.59 7.13 -16.61
C VAL A 145 -12.64 7.45 -17.67
N TYR A 146 -13.90 7.51 -17.27
CA TYR A 146 -15.00 7.72 -18.19
C TYR A 146 -16.14 8.47 -17.50
N GLY A 147 -17.03 9.07 -18.28
CA GLY A 147 -18.14 9.84 -17.74
C GLY A 147 -18.74 10.76 -18.78
N LYS A 148 -19.34 11.85 -18.30
CA LYS A 148 -19.93 12.90 -19.15
C LYS A 148 -19.32 14.26 -18.81
N SER A 149 -19.07 15.04 -19.85
CA SER A 149 -18.55 16.40 -19.74
C SER A 149 -19.28 17.34 -20.67
N GLY A 150 -19.49 18.58 -20.22
CA GLY A 150 -19.95 19.70 -21.04
C GLY A 150 -18.99 20.88 -20.87
N PRO A 151 -19.51 22.10 -20.63
CA PRO A 151 -18.68 23.23 -20.21
C PRO A 151 -17.91 22.97 -18.91
N TYR A 152 -18.37 22.01 -18.09
CA TYR A 152 -17.75 21.56 -16.85
C TYR A 152 -17.66 20.03 -16.82
N MET A 153 -16.85 19.50 -15.90
CA MET A 153 -16.83 18.08 -15.55
C MET A 153 -18.09 17.72 -14.76
N SER A 154 -19.02 16.99 -15.39
CA SER A 154 -20.27 16.58 -14.74
C SER A 154 -20.12 15.29 -13.97
N THR A 155 -19.54 14.25 -14.59
CA THR A 155 -19.43 12.93 -13.96
C THR A 155 -18.06 12.30 -14.22
N LEU A 156 -17.64 11.45 -13.28
CA LEU A 156 -16.41 10.67 -13.35
C LEU A 156 -16.70 9.27 -12.81
N GLY A 157 -16.33 8.27 -13.58
CA GLY A 157 -16.25 6.86 -13.20
C GLY A 157 -14.86 6.34 -13.56
N VAL A 158 -14.48 5.20 -13.00
CA VAL A 158 -13.16 4.61 -13.21
C VAL A 158 -13.22 3.10 -13.38
N LYS A 159 -12.27 2.56 -14.14
CA LYS A 159 -11.98 1.13 -14.20
C LYS A 159 -10.56 0.87 -13.71
N CYS A 160 -10.44 -0.12 -12.85
CA CYS A 160 -9.17 -0.56 -12.29
C CYS A 160 -8.56 -1.68 -13.15
N LYS A 161 -7.25 -1.89 -13.03
CA LYS A 161 -6.52 -2.97 -13.71
C LYS A 161 -7.08 -4.35 -13.36
N SER A 162 -7.51 -4.54 -12.12
CA SER A 162 -8.22 -5.74 -11.63
C SER A 162 -9.53 -6.04 -12.35
N GLY A 163 -10.06 -5.09 -13.13
CA GLY A 163 -11.37 -5.16 -13.76
C GLY A 163 -12.50 -4.59 -12.90
N LYS A 164 -12.22 -4.15 -11.67
CA LYS A 164 -13.19 -3.45 -10.82
C LYS A 164 -13.65 -2.15 -11.50
N VAL A 165 -14.97 -1.95 -11.54
CA VAL A 165 -15.60 -0.78 -12.18
C VAL A 165 -16.33 0.03 -11.11
N HIS A 166 -16.06 1.34 -11.09
CA HIS A 166 -16.81 2.32 -10.32
C HIS A 166 -17.60 3.19 -11.27
N ALA A 167 -18.92 3.03 -11.25
CA ALA A 167 -19.81 3.76 -12.16
C ALA A 167 -19.78 5.28 -11.89
N PRO A 168 -19.84 6.11 -12.94
CA PRO A 168 -20.04 7.54 -12.77
C PRO A 168 -21.39 7.79 -12.12
N LYS A 169 -21.48 8.86 -11.31
CA LYS A 169 -22.79 9.36 -10.88
C LYS A 169 -23.59 9.83 -12.10
N THR A 170 -24.90 9.98 -11.92
CA THR A 170 -25.78 10.56 -12.94
C THR A 170 -25.38 12.00 -13.24
N GLY A 171 -25.45 12.40 -14.50
CA GLY A 171 -25.17 13.76 -14.93
C GLY A 171 -25.37 13.96 -16.43
N GLN A 172 -25.16 15.20 -16.88
CA GLN A 172 -25.38 15.63 -18.27
C GLN A 172 -24.06 15.80 -19.04
N GLY A 173 -24.16 15.96 -20.35
CA GLY A 173 -23.01 16.24 -21.24
C GLY A 173 -22.67 15.10 -22.20
N THR A 174 -21.60 15.33 -22.97
CA THR A 174 -21.04 14.39 -23.95
C THR A 174 -20.22 13.32 -23.24
N GLU A 175 -20.39 12.07 -23.64
CA GLU A 175 -19.60 10.97 -23.09
C GLU A 175 -18.12 11.09 -23.45
N TYR A 176 -17.26 10.74 -22.49
CA TYR A 176 -15.83 10.64 -22.71
C TYR A 176 -15.30 9.35 -22.07
N THR A 177 -14.22 8.84 -22.67
CA THR A 177 -13.42 7.74 -22.12
C THR A 177 -11.95 8.05 -22.40
N LYS A 178 -11.10 7.86 -21.40
CA LYS A 178 -9.64 7.93 -21.51
C LYS A 178 -9.06 6.68 -20.87
N SER A 179 -8.21 5.96 -21.61
CA SER A 179 -7.65 4.69 -21.15
C SER A 179 -6.13 4.71 -21.26
N CYS A 180 -5.46 4.12 -20.27
CA CYS A 180 -4.02 3.93 -20.21
C CYS A 180 -3.74 2.58 -19.54
N THR A 181 -3.30 1.59 -20.32
CA THR A 181 -3.03 0.23 -19.83
C THR A 181 -1.94 0.19 -18.76
N SER A 182 -0.96 1.10 -18.83
CA SER A 182 0.10 1.26 -17.82
C SER A 182 -0.31 2.13 -16.62
N GLY A 183 -1.54 2.63 -16.59
CA GLY A 183 -2.07 3.50 -15.54
C GLY A 183 -1.69 4.98 -15.69
N PHE A 184 -2.46 5.84 -15.03
CA PHE A 184 -2.22 7.28 -15.03
C PHE A 184 -1.16 7.67 -14.00
N ALA A 185 -0.11 8.38 -14.43
CA ALA A 185 0.96 8.85 -13.54
C ALA A 185 0.84 10.34 -13.18
N LYS A 186 0.06 11.10 -13.96
CA LYS A 186 -0.10 12.54 -13.80
C LYS A 186 -1.50 12.96 -14.23
N VAL A 187 -2.07 13.91 -13.48
CA VAL A 187 -3.34 14.57 -13.78
C VAL A 187 -3.12 16.07 -13.66
N THR A 188 -3.55 16.83 -14.65
CA THR A 188 -3.63 18.29 -14.56
C THR A 188 -5.08 18.72 -14.72
N GLY A 189 -5.42 19.92 -14.29
CA GLY A 189 -6.78 20.40 -14.42
C GLY A 189 -6.93 21.87 -14.09
N GLY A 190 -8.17 22.32 -14.10
CA GLY A 190 -8.58 23.63 -13.62
C GLY A 190 -9.67 23.46 -12.57
N ALA A 191 -9.57 24.21 -11.47
CA ALA A 191 -10.58 24.22 -10.42
C ALA A 191 -10.87 25.63 -9.92
N ALA A 192 -12.15 25.93 -9.70
CA ALA A 192 -12.66 27.13 -9.06
C ALA A 192 -13.70 26.73 -7.99
N SER A 193 -14.96 27.12 -8.16
CA SER A 193 -16.09 26.64 -7.34
C SER A 193 -16.41 25.16 -7.57
N GLY A 194 -15.84 24.56 -8.61
CA GLY A 194 -15.89 23.14 -8.94
C GLY A 194 -14.68 22.73 -9.76
N VAL A 195 -14.65 21.47 -10.18
CA VAL A 195 -13.67 20.94 -11.14
C VAL A 195 -14.14 21.31 -12.54
N ASP A 196 -13.42 22.20 -13.22
CA ASP A 196 -13.81 22.67 -14.55
C ASP A 196 -13.40 21.65 -15.61
N GLY A 197 -12.17 21.15 -15.51
CA GLY A 197 -11.66 20.15 -16.44
C GLY A 197 -10.46 19.39 -15.91
N LEU A 198 -10.26 18.19 -16.46
CA LEU A 198 -9.17 17.28 -16.13
C LEU A 198 -8.42 16.89 -17.40
N HIS A 199 -7.14 16.61 -17.25
CA HIS A 199 -6.28 16.14 -18.32
C HIS A 199 -5.35 15.07 -17.77
N PHE A 200 -5.59 13.84 -18.24
CA PHE A 200 -4.89 12.65 -17.79
C PHE A 200 -3.70 12.34 -18.70
N PHE A 201 -2.63 11.82 -18.10
CA PHE A 201 -1.40 11.49 -18.82
C PHE A 201 -1.07 10.00 -18.66
N CYS A 202 -0.71 9.38 -19.78
CA CYS A 202 -0.22 8.01 -19.86
C CYS A 202 1.29 8.06 -20.16
N ASN A 203 2.15 7.71 -19.19
CA ASN A 203 3.60 7.82 -19.32
C ASN A 203 4.04 9.20 -19.88
N ASP A 204 3.58 10.28 -19.24
CA ASP A 204 3.76 11.68 -19.66
C ASP A 204 3.15 12.10 -21.00
N THR A 205 2.50 11.19 -21.72
CA THR A 205 1.76 11.51 -22.94
C THR A 205 0.34 11.98 -22.58
N PRO A 206 -0.06 13.21 -22.97
CA PRO A 206 -1.40 13.71 -22.73
C PRO A 206 -2.45 12.91 -23.53
N LEU A 207 -3.53 12.47 -22.87
CA LEU A 207 -4.64 11.76 -23.52
C LEU A 207 -5.79 12.69 -23.96
N GLY A 208 -5.60 14.00 -23.82
CA GLY A 208 -6.59 15.02 -24.13
C GLY A 208 -7.42 15.43 -22.92
N LYS A 209 -7.91 16.66 -22.97
CA LYS A 209 -8.67 17.30 -21.90
C LYS A 209 -10.14 16.85 -21.90
N VAL A 210 -10.73 16.76 -20.70
CA VAL A 210 -12.16 16.56 -20.47
C VAL A 210 -12.70 17.73 -19.64
N GLY A 211 -13.91 18.21 -19.95
CA GLY A 211 -14.48 19.41 -19.34
C GLY A 211 -13.92 20.74 -19.89
N GLY A 212 -14.18 21.82 -19.16
CA GLY A 212 -13.94 23.21 -19.57
C GLY A 212 -12.53 23.75 -19.34
N GLY A 213 -12.31 24.94 -19.89
CA GLY A 213 -11.07 25.73 -19.85
C GLY A 213 -10.75 26.43 -18.53
N GLY A 214 -11.74 26.57 -17.65
CA GLY A 214 -11.72 27.52 -16.54
C GLY A 214 -10.88 27.12 -15.32
N GLY A 215 -10.87 28.03 -14.35
CA GLY A 215 -10.36 27.80 -13.01
C GLY A 215 -8.85 27.96 -12.85
N SER A 216 -8.41 27.88 -11.59
CA SER A 216 -6.99 27.87 -11.24
C SER A 216 -6.39 26.54 -11.66
N ALA A 217 -5.30 26.59 -12.42
CA ALA A 217 -4.61 25.40 -12.86
C ALA A 217 -4.04 24.62 -11.68
N PHE A 218 -4.11 23.30 -11.75
CA PHE A 218 -3.44 22.40 -10.82
C PHE A 218 -2.74 21.26 -11.53
N THR A 219 -1.75 20.69 -10.86
CA THR A 219 -1.02 19.49 -11.30
C THR A 219 -0.85 18.55 -10.12
N TYR A 220 -1.19 17.30 -10.35
CA TYR A 220 -0.94 16.18 -9.47
C TYR A 220 -0.08 15.15 -10.20
N ALA A 221 1.05 14.76 -9.61
CA ALA A 221 1.95 13.78 -10.17
C ALA A 221 2.26 12.70 -9.13
N CYS A 222 2.13 11.44 -9.52
CA CYS A 222 2.55 10.33 -8.69
C CYS A 222 4.08 10.30 -8.56
N PRO A 223 4.61 9.81 -7.42
CA PRO A 223 6.02 9.44 -7.31
C PRO A 223 6.45 8.51 -8.46
N ALA A 224 7.74 8.53 -8.78
CA ALA A 224 8.29 7.69 -9.84
C ALA A 224 7.91 6.21 -9.66
N GLY A 225 7.38 5.59 -10.72
CA GLY A 225 6.91 4.21 -10.73
C GLY A 225 5.44 4.02 -10.30
N GLN A 226 4.89 4.90 -9.45
CA GLN A 226 3.52 4.78 -8.94
C GLN A 226 2.47 5.21 -9.96
N LYS A 227 1.21 4.82 -9.70
CA LYS A 227 0.04 5.15 -10.53
C LYS A 227 -1.14 5.57 -9.66
N VAL A 228 -2.05 6.36 -10.22
CA VAL A 228 -3.29 6.74 -9.54
C VAL A 228 -4.10 5.47 -9.26
N SER A 229 -4.37 5.20 -7.99
CA SER A 229 -5.14 4.03 -7.53
C SER A 229 -6.38 4.40 -6.73
N ARG A 230 -6.50 5.67 -6.34
CA ARG A 230 -7.66 6.21 -5.64
C ARG A 230 -7.99 7.61 -6.10
N ILE A 231 -9.28 7.88 -6.23
CA ILE A 231 -9.84 9.20 -6.49
C ILE A 231 -10.92 9.46 -5.44
N ASP A 232 -10.79 10.55 -4.70
CA ASP A 232 -11.81 11.01 -3.76
C ASP A 232 -12.39 12.33 -4.25
N GLY A 233 -13.60 12.66 -3.85
CA GLY A 233 -14.17 13.96 -4.15
C GLY A 233 -15.53 14.19 -3.55
N VAL A 234 -16.11 15.31 -3.93
CA VAL A 234 -17.49 15.67 -3.63
C VAL A 234 -18.17 15.99 -4.94
N SER A 235 -19.34 15.41 -5.18
CA SER A 235 -20.13 15.68 -6.39
C SER A 235 -21.61 15.73 -6.09
N ASN A 236 -22.36 16.47 -6.91
CA ASN A 236 -23.81 16.37 -6.98
C ASN A 236 -24.24 15.93 -8.39
N ASP A 237 -25.53 16.07 -8.71
CA ASP A 237 -26.11 15.59 -9.97
C ASP A 237 -25.61 16.35 -11.21
N ASN A 238 -24.97 17.51 -11.02
CA ASN A 238 -24.64 18.43 -12.10
C ASN A 238 -23.13 18.61 -12.31
N PHE A 239 -22.33 18.53 -11.23
CA PHE A 239 -20.89 18.78 -11.32
C PHE A 239 -20.07 18.09 -10.22
N LEU A 240 -18.77 17.97 -10.52
CA LEU A 240 -17.72 17.68 -9.54
C LEU A 240 -17.33 18.94 -8.78
N GLY A 241 -17.55 18.96 -7.48
CA GLY A 241 -17.21 20.06 -6.59
C GLY A 241 -15.74 20.08 -6.21
N SER A 242 -15.22 18.92 -5.82
CA SER A 242 -13.81 18.75 -5.50
C SER A 242 -13.31 17.38 -5.92
N ILE A 243 -12.01 17.27 -6.14
CA ILE A 243 -11.34 16.02 -6.49
C ILE A 243 -9.96 15.94 -5.84
N GLY A 244 -9.60 14.76 -5.37
CA GLY A 244 -8.28 14.44 -4.86
C GLY A 244 -7.82 13.08 -5.38
N PHE A 245 -6.51 12.91 -5.43
CA PHE A 245 -5.87 11.72 -5.99
C PHE A 245 -4.88 11.13 -4.99
N SER A 246 -4.75 9.80 -5.00
CA SER A 246 -3.68 9.07 -4.32
C SER A 246 -3.05 8.05 -5.27
N CYS A 247 -1.77 7.75 -5.04
CA CYS A 247 -1.02 6.79 -5.83
C CYS A 247 -0.62 5.56 -5.01
N SER A 248 -0.40 4.45 -5.71
CA SER A 248 0.23 3.24 -5.18
C SER A 248 1.24 2.65 -6.15
#